data_AF-A0A923QAQ0-F1
#
_entry.id   AF-A0A923QAQ0-F1
#
_cell.length_a   1.000
_cell.length_b   1.000
_cell.length_c   1.000
_cell.angle_alpha   90.00
_cell.angle_beta   90.00
_cell.angle_gamma   90.00
#
_symmetry.space_group_name_H-M   'P 1'
#
loop_
_entity.id
_entity.type
_entity.pdbx_description
1 polymer ?
#
loop_
_entity_poly.entity_id
_entity_poly.type
_entity_poly.pdbx_seq_one_letter_code
_entity_poly.pdbx_strand_id
1 'polypeptide(L)'
;MNAIVKPDWKKLDADRLKVLAASAGGAAPTQSNKPEQATQAQGKQPPADDGVILTCAASLKPEPVSWLWREWLALGKLHILAGAPGQGKTTIALAFMATVTSGGRWPDGSRSPVGNVLMWSGEDDPADTLLPRLMAMGADVARVFFITGARIDNEVLAFDPARDM
;
A
#
# COMPACT_ATOMS: atom_id res chain seq x y z
N MET A 1 2.16 -32.55 -22.78
CA MET A 1 1.64 -31.16 -22.77
C MET A 1 0.12 -31.24 -22.69
N ASN A 2 -0.49 -30.99 -21.53
CA ASN A 2 -1.95 -31.00 -21.40
C ASN A 2 -2.50 -29.59 -21.69
N ALA A 3 -3.42 -29.50 -22.64
CA ALA A 3 -4.08 -28.27 -23.02
C ALA A 3 -5.08 -27.84 -21.92
N ILE A 4 -5.06 -26.55 -21.57
CA ILE A 4 -6.02 -25.93 -20.66
C ILE A 4 -7.36 -25.84 -21.40
N VAL A 5 -8.38 -26.55 -20.90
CA VAL A 5 -9.75 -26.50 -21.45
C VAL A 5 -10.39 -25.16 -21.04
N LYS A 6 -10.84 -24.38 -22.02
CA LYS A 6 -11.57 -23.13 -21.77
C LYS A 6 -12.95 -23.45 -21.17
N PRO A 7 -13.38 -22.74 -20.11
CA PRO A 7 -14.69 -22.96 -19.51
C PRO A 7 -15.84 -22.53 -20.44
N ASP A 8 -17.01 -23.15 -20.26
CA ASP A 8 -18.22 -22.85 -21.02
C ASP A 8 -18.93 -21.61 -20.46
N TRP A 9 -18.62 -20.47 -21.07
CA TRP A 9 -19.10 -19.14 -20.68
C TRP A 9 -20.63 -19.01 -20.69
N LYS A 10 -21.35 -19.78 -21.54
CA LYS A 10 -22.82 -19.73 -21.60
C LYS A 10 -23.47 -20.28 -20.34
N LYS A 11 -22.83 -21.28 -19.71
CA LYS A 11 -23.33 -21.90 -18.49
C LYS A 11 -23.22 -20.96 -17.29
N LEU A 12 -22.14 -20.19 -17.22
CA LEU A 12 -21.88 -19.19 -16.19
C LEU A 12 -22.85 -18.00 -16.23
N ASP A 13 -23.27 -17.55 -17.42
CA ASP A 13 -24.22 -16.45 -17.55
C ASP A 13 -25.65 -16.84 -17.14
N ALA A 14 -26.06 -18.08 -17.40
CA ALA A 14 -27.35 -18.59 -16.96
C ALA A 14 -27.44 -18.70 -15.42
N ASP A 15 -26.35 -19.08 -14.77
CA ASP A 15 -26.28 -19.14 -13.30
C ASP A 15 -26.25 -17.73 -12.69
N ARG A 16 -25.61 -16.75 -13.34
CA ARG A 16 -25.67 -15.33 -12.93
C ARG A 16 -27.09 -14.76 -12.94
N LEU A 17 -27.87 -15.07 -13.98
CA LEU A 17 -29.26 -14.60 -14.09
C LEU A 17 -30.16 -15.14 -12.97
N LYS A 18 -29.92 -16.38 -12.51
CA LYS A 18 -30.66 -16.96 -11.37
C LYS A 18 -30.32 -16.29 -10.05
N VAL A 19 -29.04 -15.97 -9.82
CA VAL A 19 -28.58 -15.28 -8.60
C VAL A 19 -29.13 -13.85 -8.53
N LEU A 20 -29.21 -13.15 -9.66
CA LEU A 20 -29.75 -11.79 -9.74
C LEU A 20 -31.29 -11.75 -9.60
N ALA A 21 -31.99 -12.77 -10.07
CA ALA A 21 -33.45 -12.87 -9.88
C ALA A 21 -33.84 -13.17 -8.42
N ALA A 22 -32.98 -13.84 -7.65
CA ALA A 22 -33.23 -14.17 -6.25
C ALA A 22 -33.12 -12.96 -5.30
N SER A 23 -32.49 -11.86 -5.71
CA SER A 23 -32.29 -10.66 -4.87
C SER A 23 -33.28 -9.52 -5.15
N ALA A 24 -34.14 -9.64 -6.16
CA ALA A 24 -35.07 -8.60 -6.58
C ALA A 24 -36.50 -8.88 -6.07
N GLY A 25 -36.72 -8.84 -4.75
CA GLY A 25 -38.04 -8.94 -4.14
C GLY A 25 -38.28 -7.82 -3.12
N GLY A 26 -39.01 -6.78 -3.52
CA GLY A 26 -39.48 -5.74 -2.59
C GLY A 26 -40.07 -4.51 -3.28
N ALA A 27 -41.39 -4.49 -3.43
CA ALA A 27 -42.19 -3.44 -4.06
C ALA A 27 -42.41 -2.20 -3.17
N ALA A 28 -42.64 -1.04 -3.80
CA ALA A 28 -43.13 0.19 -3.19
C ALA A 28 -44.63 0.10 -2.82
N PRO A 29 -45.09 0.93 -1.85
CA PRO A 29 -46.10 1.93 -2.26
C PRO A 29 -45.95 3.32 -1.60
N THR A 30 -46.56 4.28 -2.28
CA THR A 30 -46.79 5.70 -1.98
C THR A 30 -47.71 5.92 -0.77
N GLN A 31 -47.43 6.90 0.10
CA GLN A 31 -48.39 7.92 0.60
C GLN A 31 -47.76 8.97 1.54
N SER A 32 -48.31 10.17 1.46
CA SER A 32 -47.98 11.45 2.10
C SER A 32 -48.46 11.58 3.57
N ASN A 33 -47.66 12.16 4.47
CA ASN A 33 -48.12 13.09 5.53
C ASN A 33 -46.98 13.82 6.30
N LYS A 34 -47.37 14.97 6.89
CA LYS A 34 -46.65 16.11 7.52
C LYS A 34 -45.50 15.85 8.53
N PRO A 35 -44.70 16.90 8.88
CA PRO A 35 -43.46 16.77 9.65
C PRO A 35 -43.74 16.69 11.15
N GLU A 36 -43.40 15.56 11.77
CA GLU A 36 -43.41 15.39 13.22
C GLU A 36 -41.97 15.27 13.70
N GLN A 37 -41.59 16.20 14.58
CA GLN A 37 -40.28 16.27 15.21
C GLN A 37 -40.06 15.04 16.07
N ALA A 38 -39.27 14.08 15.56
CA ALA A 38 -38.76 12.97 16.34
C ALA A 38 -37.30 13.24 16.72
N THR A 39 -37.11 13.47 18.02
CA THR A 39 -35.83 13.36 18.74
C THR A 39 -35.03 12.18 18.20
N GLN A 40 -33.93 12.45 17.48
CA GLN A 40 -32.98 11.40 17.11
C GLN A 40 -32.19 11.03 18.36
N ALA A 41 -32.74 10.08 19.12
CA ALA A 41 -31.93 9.23 19.96
C ALA A 41 -30.88 8.56 19.06
N GLN A 42 -29.60 8.83 19.31
CA GLN A 42 -28.50 8.13 18.68
C GLN A 42 -28.60 6.66 19.10
N GLY A 43 -29.30 5.86 18.29
CA GLY A 43 -29.36 4.42 18.42
C GLY A 43 -27.94 3.89 18.24
N LYS A 44 -27.37 3.38 19.34
CA LYS A 44 -26.15 2.59 19.35
C LYS A 44 -26.34 1.46 18.33
N GLN A 45 -25.67 1.55 17.19
CA GLN A 45 -25.67 0.48 16.19
C GLN A 45 -25.26 -0.82 16.90
N PRO A 46 -26.02 -1.91 16.74
CA PRO A 46 -25.64 -3.19 17.34
C PRO A 46 -24.25 -3.57 16.84
N PRO A 47 -23.42 -4.24 17.68
CA PRO A 47 -22.11 -4.72 17.25
C PRO A 47 -22.31 -5.59 16.02
N ALA A 48 -21.55 -5.31 14.96
CA ALA A 48 -21.62 -6.09 13.74
C ALA A 48 -21.18 -7.53 14.03
N ASP A 49 -21.96 -8.51 13.57
CA ASP A 49 -21.60 -9.92 13.68
C ASP A 49 -20.28 -10.21 12.93
N ASP A 50 -19.50 -11.16 13.45
CA ASP A 50 -18.28 -11.63 12.79
C ASP A 50 -18.60 -12.17 11.39
N GLY A 51 -17.93 -11.64 10.37
CA GLY A 51 -18.22 -12.02 8.99
C GLY A 51 -17.25 -11.41 7.98
N VAL A 52 -17.39 -11.85 6.72
CA VAL A 52 -16.56 -11.34 5.61
C VAL A 52 -17.21 -10.08 5.03
N ILE A 53 -16.44 -8.99 4.95
CA ILE A 53 -16.86 -7.76 4.29
C ILE A 53 -16.61 -7.90 2.79
N LEU A 54 -17.67 -7.80 1.98
CA LEU A 54 -17.60 -7.86 0.52
C LEU A 54 -17.79 -6.49 -0.10
N THR A 55 -16.98 -6.17 -1.12
CA THR A 55 -17.14 -4.97 -1.94
C THR A 55 -17.44 -5.37 -3.37
N CYS A 56 -18.49 -4.80 -3.97
CA CYS A 56 -18.84 -5.07 -5.36
C CYS A 56 -17.85 -4.37 -6.30
N ALA A 57 -17.28 -5.08 -7.27
CA ALA A 57 -16.36 -4.48 -8.25
C ALA A 57 -17.03 -3.33 -9.04
N ALA A 58 -18.34 -3.39 -9.27
CA ALA A 58 -19.08 -2.34 -9.99
C ALA A 58 -19.17 -1.01 -9.23
N SER A 59 -18.93 -1.01 -7.91
CA SER A 59 -18.88 0.23 -7.12
C SER A 59 -17.48 0.83 -7.03
N LEU A 60 -16.45 0.16 -7.57
CA LEU A 60 -15.08 0.65 -7.57
C LEU A 60 -14.81 1.56 -8.76
N LYS A 61 -14.04 2.62 -8.54
CA LYS A 61 -13.51 3.48 -9.61
C LYS A 61 -12.06 3.08 -9.87
N PRO A 62 -11.68 2.78 -11.12
CA PRO A 62 -10.27 2.57 -11.47
C PRO A 62 -9.45 3.84 -11.21
N GLU A 63 -8.29 3.68 -10.58
CA GLU A 63 -7.35 4.76 -10.31
C GLU A 63 -5.98 4.45 -10.93
N PRO A 64 -5.29 5.45 -11.51
CA PRO A 64 -3.95 5.24 -12.05
C PRO A 64 -2.94 4.99 -10.93
N VAL A 65 -2.01 4.08 -11.18
CA VAL A 65 -0.86 3.88 -10.28
C VAL A 65 0.08 5.08 -10.41
N SER A 66 0.36 5.73 -9.28
CA SER A 66 1.41 6.74 -9.20
C SER A 66 2.76 6.06 -9.01
N TRP A 67 3.79 6.49 -9.75
CA TRP A 67 5.09 5.82 -9.79
C TRP A 67 6.22 6.74 -9.32
N LEU A 68 7.13 6.20 -8.50
CA LEU A 68 8.43 6.80 -8.23
C LEU A 68 9.42 6.44 -9.34
N TRP A 69 9.39 5.18 -9.75
CA TRP A 69 10.10 4.64 -10.92
C TRP A 69 9.11 3.78 -11.71
N ARG A 70 8.84 4.16 -12.95
CA ARG A 70 7.75 3.62 -13.77
C ARG A 70 7.89 2.10 -13.95
N GLU A 71 6.81 1.35 -13.68
CA GLU A 71 6.75 -0.12 -13.72
C GLU A 71 7.65 -0.86 -12.69
N TRP A 72 8.36 -0.15 -11.80
CA TRP A 72 9.26 -0.76 -10.80
C TRP A 72 8.89 -0.41 -9.35
N LEU A 73 8.68 0.88 -9.07
CA LEU A 73 8.42 1.40 -7.72
C LEU A 73 7.14 2.25 -7.73
N ALA A 74 6.03 1.65 -7.30
CA ALA A 74 4.75 2.34 -7.14
C ALA A 74 4.73 3.15 -5.84
N LEU A 75 4.21 4.37 -5.87
CA LEU A 75 4.02 5.19 -4.68
C LEU A 75 2.88 4.63 -3.84
N GLY A 76 3.04 4.67 -2.51
CA GLY A 76 2.03 4.21 -1.54
C GLY A 76 1.82 2.69 -1.49
N LYS A 77 2.75 1.90 -2.04
CA LYS A 77 2.71 0.43 -2.01
C LYS A 77 3.97 -0.13 -1.32
N LEU A 78 3.82 -1.27 -0.64
CA LEU A 78 4.93 -2.00 -0.03
C LEU A 78 5.71 -2.76 -1.11
N HIS A 79 7.03 -2.60 -1.12
CA HIS A 79 7.94 -3.33 -2.01
C HIS A 79 8.90 -4.15 -1.16
N ILE A 80 9.12 -5.41 -1.54
CA ILE A 80 10.02 -6.32 -0.83
C ILE A 80 11.16 -6.70 -1.77
N LEU A 81 12.39 -6.35 -1.39
CA LEU A 81 13.60 -6.85 -2.03
C LEU A 81 14.06 -8.12 -1.28
N ALA A 82 13.83 -9.29 -1.88
CA ALA A 82 14.17 -10.59 -1.28
C ALA A 82 15.28 -11.30 -2.07
N GLY A 83 16.06 -12.11 -1.36
CA GLY A 83 17.20 -12.83 -1.93
C GLY A 83 18.16 -13.32 -0.85
N ALA A 84 19.03 -14.27 -1.20
CA ALA A 84 20.01 -14.83 -0.26
C ALA A 84 20.97 -13.76 0.32
N PRO A 85 21.61 -14.02 1.47
CA PRO A 85 22.69 -13.18 1.97
C PRO A 85 23.77 -12.93 0.88
N GLY A 86 24.32 -11.73 0.84
CA GLY A 86 25.36 -11.35 -0.14
C GLY A 86 24.88 -11.04 -1.57
N GLN A 87 23.58 -11.14 -1.88
CA GLN A 87 23.05 -10.86 -3.24
C GLN A 87 22.80 -9.37 -3.53
N GLY A 88 23.41 -8.45 -2.77
CA GLY A 88 23.35 -7.02 -3.05
C GLY A 88 22.01 -6.31 -2.76
N LYS A 89 21.11 -6.89 -1.95
CA LYS A 89 19.82 -6.26 -1.59
C LYS A 89 19.99 -4.87 -1.00
N THR A 90 20.84 -4.75 0.03
CA THR A 90 21.19 -3.47 0.66
C THR A 90 21.84 -2.53 -0.35
N THR A 91 22.72 -3.04 -1.22
CA THR A 91 23.34 -2.24 -2.29
C THR A 91 22.31 -1.63 -3.24
N ILE A 92 21.32 -2.41 -3.68
CA ILE A 92 20.22 -1.94 -4.53
C ILE A 92 19.37 -0.92 -3.79
N ALA A 93 19.03 -1.18 -2.52
CA ALA A 93 18.28 -0.24 -1.70
C ALA A 93 19.01 1.10 -1.59
N LEU A 94 20.31 1.09 -1.24
CA LEU A 94 21.12 2.31 -1.16
C LEU A 94 21.23 3.05 -2.50
N ALA A 95 21.30 2.33 -3.62
CA ALA A 95 21.30 2.93 -4.95
C ALA A 95 19.97 3.65 -5.26
N PHE A 96 18.83 3.08 -4.84
CA PHE A 96 17.54 3.75 -4.94
C PHE A 96 17.50 5.01 -4.08
N MET A 97 17.98 4.92 -2.84
CA MET A 97 18.04 6.08 -1.94
C MET A 97 18.88 7.21 -2.54
N ALA A 98 20.08 6.90 -3.03
CA ALA A 98 20.97 7.88 -3.67
C ALA A 98 20.33 8.52 -4.90
N THR A 99 19.62 7.73 -5.70
CA THR A 99 18.91 8.21 -6.90
C THR A 99 17.78 9.19 -6.54
N VAL A 100 17.02 8.88 -5.48
CA VAL A 100 15.92 9.74 -4.99
C VAL A 100 16.45 11.02 -4.35
N THR A 101 17.47 10.95 -3.50
CA THR A 101 17.96 12.13 -2.78
C THR A 101 18.65 13.13 -3.69
N SER A 102 19.35 12.65 -4.73
CA SER A 102 20.07 13.49 -5.69
C SER A 102 19.24 13.92 -6.92
N GLY A 103 18.05 13.33 -7.14
CA GLY A 103 17.32 13.51 -8.41
C GLY A 103 18.06 12.93 -9.61
N GLY A 104 18.77 11.82 -9.37
CA GLY A 104 19.60 11.11 -10.32
C GLY A 104 18.80 10.42 -11.42
N ARG A 105 19.45 9.48 -12.11
CA ARG A 105 18.80 8.68 -13.16
C ARG A 105 18.62 7.25 -12.70
N TRP A 106 17.43 6.72 -12.94
CA TRP A 106 17.14 5.31 -12.85
C TRP A 106 17.90 4.52 -13.91
N PRO A 107 18.04 3.18 -13.76
CA PRO A 107 18.70 2.32 -14.74
C PRO A 107 18.16 2.41 -16.17
N ASP A 108 16.88 2.77 -16.35
CA ASP A 108 16.26 2.99 -17.66
C ASP A 108 16.55 4.39 -18.26
N GLY A 109 17.34 5.21 -17.56
CA GLY A 109 17.70 6.57 -17.95
C GLY A 109 16.70 7.65 -17.54
N SER A 110 15.51 7.29 -17.05
CA SER A 110 14.52 8.26 -16.56
C SER A 110 15.02 8.97 -15.29
N ARG A 111 14.57 10.20 -15.05
CA ARG A 111 14.99 10.96 -13.86
C ARG A 111 14.10 10.67 -12.67
N SER A 112 14.69 10.57 -11.50
CA SER A 112 13.94 10.53 -10.25
C SER A 112 13.49 11.94 -9.85
N PRO A 113 12.28 12.09 -9.27
CA PRO A 113 12.00 13.27 -8.46
C PRO A 113 12.97 13.31 -7.27
N VAL A 114 13.28 14.53 -6.80
CA VAL A 114 14.12 14.75 -5.62
C VAL A 114 13.26 14.59 -4.36
N GLY A 115 13.75 13.82 -3.39
CA GLY A 115 13.01 13.60 -2.14
C GLY A 115 13.91 13.28 -0.95
N ASN A 116 13.31 13.36 0.24
CA ASN A 116 13.92 12.87 1.47
C ASN A 116 13.70 11.37 1.59
N VAL A 117 14.67 10.67 2.18
CA VAL A 117 14.61 9.23 2.41
C VAL A 117 14.86 8.96 3.88
N LEU A 118 14.00 8.14 4.48
CA LEU A 118 14.16 7.60 5.82
C LEU A 118 14.61 6.14 5.70
N MET A 119 15.68 5.77 6.41
CA MET A 119 16.20 4.42 6.46
C MET A 119 16.26 3.92 7.90
N TRP A 120 15.82 2.69 8.10
CA TRP A 120 16.05 1.94 9.33
C TRP A 120 16.87 0.70 9.00
N SER A 121 17.91 0.46 9.79
CA SER A 121 18.80 -0.69 9.64
C SER A 121 19.00 -1.32 11.02
N GLY A 122 18.78 -2.62 11.11
CA GLY A 122 19.15 -3.42 12.28
C GLY A 122 20.40 -4.28 12.07
N GLU A 123 21.03 -4.22 10.89
CA GLU A 123 22.17 -5.06 10.50
C GLU A 123 23.46 -4.25 10.38
N ASP A 124 23.44 -3.21 9.54
CA ASP A 124 24.59 -2.34 9.25
C ASP A 124 24.52 -1.03 10.05
N ASP A 125 25.67 -0.54 10.53
CA ASP A 125 25.79 0.75 11.22
C ASP A 125 25.70 1.94 10.24
N PRO A 126 24.98 3.02 10.61
CA PRO A 126 24.84 4.21 9.76
C PRO A 126 26.16 4.91 9.43
N ALA A 127 27.08 5.06 10.38
CA ALA A 127 28.26 5.90 10.24
C ALA A 127 29.42 5.19 9.54
N ASP A 128 29.67 3.92 9.86
CA ASP A 128 30.81 3.18 9.31
C ASP A 128 30.53 2.49 7.97
N THR A 129 29.26 2.11 7.72
CA THR A 129 28.90 1.26 6.58
C THR A 129 27.94 1.94 5.63
N LEU A 130 26.80 2.43 6.12
CA LEU A 130 25.74 2.94 5.24
C LEU A 130 26.09 4.30 4.65
N LEU A 131 26.56 5.24 5.47
CA LEU A 131 26.91 6.59 5.04
C LEU A 131 28.05 6.59 3.99
N PRO A 132 29.19 5.91 4.19
CA PRO A 132 30.24 5.88 3.16
C PRO A 132 29.76 5.28 1.83
N ARG A 133 28.90 4.25 1.87
CA ARG A 133 28.30 3.66 0.66
C ARG A 133 27.36 4.64 -0.06
N LEU A 134 26.54 5.37 0.68
CA LEU A 134 25.66 6.41 0.12
C LEU A 134 26.46 7.53 -0.53
N MET A 135 27.52 8.00 0.13
CA MET A 135 28.42 9.02 -0.43
C MET A 135 29.09 8.52 -1.71
N ALA A 136 29.58 7.29 -1.72
CA ALA A 136 30.18 6.67 -2.91
C ALA A 136 29.18 6.53 -4.07
N MET A 137 27.88 6.37 -3.77
CA MET A 137 26.80 6.32 -4.75
C MET A 137 26.29 7.70 -5.18
N GLY A 138 26.86 8.80 -4.67
CA GLY A 138 26.46 10.16 -5.02
C GLY A 138 25.14 10.60 -4.40
N ALA A 139 24.73 10.01 -3.27
CA ALA A 139 23.56 10.46 -2.53
C ALA A 139 23.74 11.90 -2.02
N ASP A 140 22.64 12.67 -2.03
CA ASP A 140 22.57 13.89 -1.24
C ASP A 140 22.30 13.49 0.22
N VAL A 141 23.38 13.39 1.00
CA VAL A 141 23.33 12.92 2.40
C VAL A 141 22.54 13.86 3.32
N ALA A 142 22.31 15.12 2.93
CA ALA A 142 21.46 16.05 3.69
C ALA A 142 19.96 15.68 3.63
N ARG A 143 19.59 14.78 2.70
CA ARG A 143 18.23 14.25 2.53
C ARG A 143 18.07 12.80 3.01
N VAL A 144 19.11 12.21 3.60
CA VAL A 144 19.06 10.87 4.17
C VAL A 144 18.92 10.97 5.69
N PHE A 145 17.90 10.33 6.23
CA PHE A 145 17.62 10.28 7.65
C PHE A 145 17.68 8.83 8.11
N PHE A 146 18.44 8.54 9.17
CA PHE A 146 18.47 7.23 9.79
C PHE A 146 17.59 7.20 11.03
N ILE A 147 16.75 6.17 11.17
CA ILE A 147 16.03 5.90 12.42
C ILE A 147 17.03 5.27 13.39
N THR A 148 17.34 5.98 14.48
CA THR A 148 18.24 5.51 15.54
C THR A 148 17.51 5.09 16.83
N GLY A 149 16.20 5.32 16.91
CA GLY A 149 15.36 4.98 18.06
C GLY A 149 13.98 5.65 17.97
N ALA A 150 13.14 5.35 18.94
CA ALA A 150 11.83 5.98 19.15
C ALA A 150 11.81 6.70 20.50
N ARG A 151 11.03 7.79 20.62
CA ARG A 151 10.78 8.45 21.90
C ARG A 151 9.36 8.16 22.37
N ILE A 152 9.22 7.49 23.51
CA ILE A 152 7.94 7.11 24.13
C ILE A 152 8.00 7.50 25.60
N ASP A 153 6.98 8.18 26.10
CA ASP A 153 6.91 8.64 27.50
C ASP A 153 8.17 9.39 27.96
N ASN A 154 8.74 10.19 27.05
CA ASN A 154 9.97 10.96 27.24
C ASN A 154 11.26 10.14 27.40
N GLU A 155 11.20 8.82 27.20
CA GLU A 155 12.34 7.91 27.15
C GLU A 155 12.73 7.59 25.70
N VAL A 156 14.02 7.36 25.45
CA VAL A 156 14.52 6.91 24.15
C VAL A 156 14.67 5.40 24.17
N LEU A 157 13.89 4.72 23.32
CA LEU A 157 13.85 3.27 23.19
C LEU A 157 14.34 2.84 21.81
N ALA A 158 14.64 1.55 21.67
CA ALA A 158 14.83 0.94 20.35
C ALA A 158 13.54 1.08 19.53
N PHE A 159 13.70 1.42 18.25
CA PHE A 159 12.59 1.52 17.31
C PHE A 159 12.03 0.13 16.97
N ASP A 160 10.72 -0.02 17.07
CA ASP A 160 9.96 -1.20 16.67
C ASP A 160 8.93 -0.81 15.59
N PRO A 161 9.13 -1.21 14.32
CA PRO A 161 8.21 -0.85 13.24
C PRO A 161 6.78 -1.35 13.44
N ALA A 162 6.54 -2.40 14.24
CA ALA A 162 5.20 -2.92 14.48
C ALA A 162 4.40 -2.09 15.50
N ARG A 163 5.10 -1.30 16.32
CA ARG A 163 4.49 -0.46 17.38
C ARG A 163 4.58 1.03 17.03
N ASP A 164 5.69 1.45 16.43
CA ASP A 164 6.07 2.86 16.29
C ASP A 164 5.66 3.45 14.92
N MET A 165 4.99 2.69 14.05
CA MET A 165 4.39 3.11 12.77
C MET A 165 2.90 2.79 12.70
#